data_AF-A0A1L9QVK2-F1
#
_entry.id   AF-A0A1L9QVK2-F1
#
_cell.length_a   1.000
_cell.length_b   1.000
_cell.length_c   1.000
_cell.angle_alpha   90.00
_cell.angle_beta   90.00
_cell.angle_gamma   90.00
#
_symmetry.space_group_name_H-M   'P 1'
#
loop_
_entity.id
_entity.type
_entity.pdbx_description
1 polymer ?
#
loop_
_entity_poly.entity_id
_entity_poly.type
_entity_poly.pdbx_seq_one_letter_code
_entity_poly.pdbx_strand_id
1 'polypeptide(L)'
;MGGLLFLGDFNPFTIGRSAQAQSSKAENQPIETASTPASLALAEHLQRIGAKMYGAYWCPHCHRQKERFGQEAVDRILLAESEPVYIECSPEGRTAPQAQICQQANITAYPTWIVDGQKYEGNLSLEELAQFSGYQGSQDF
;
A
#
# COMPACT_ATOMS: atom_id res chain seq x y z
N MET A 1 -0.28 -24.19 58.07
CA MET A 1 0.16 -25.20 57.07
C MET A 1 -1.06 -25.63 56.27
N GLY A 2 -1.05 -25.39 54.94
CA GLY A 2 -2.01 -25.89 53.94
C GLY A 2 -3.41 -25.26 54.00
N GLY A 3 -3.96 -24.55 53.01
CA GLY A 3 -3.78 -24.64 51.57
C GLY A 3 -4.92 -25.45 50.96
N LEU A 4 -6.02 -24.81 50.56
CA LEU A 4 -7.06 -25.38 49.72
C LEU A 4 -7.46 -24.33 48.68
N LEU A 5 -7.10 -24.67 47.44
CA LEU A 5 -7.14 -23.83 46.25
C LEU A 5 -8.58 -23.73 45.71
N PHE A 6 -8.98 -22.52 45.33
CA PHE A 6 -10.16 -22.27 44.52
C PHE A 6 -9.97 -22.89 43.13
N LEU A 7 -10.81 -23.86 42.77
CA LEU A 7 -10.99 -24.26 41.37
C LEU A 7 -12.10 -23.39 40.78
N GLY A 8 -11.70 -22.26 40.19
CA GLY A 8 -12.54 -21.52 39.26
C GLY A 8 -12.40 -22.14 37.87
N ASP A 9 -13.51 -22.52 37.25
CA ASP A 9 -13.58 -23.00 35.87
C ASP A 9 -13.11 -21.92 34.89
N PHE A 10 -11.83 -21.93 34.54
CA PHE A 10 -11.31 -21.20 33.39
C PHE A 10 -11.68 -21.97 32.13
N ASN A 11 -12.78 -21.57 31.50
CA ASN A 11 -13.14 -22.02 30.17
C ASN A 11 -12.33 -21.19 29.15
N PRO A 12 -11.36 -21.75 28.41
CA PRO A 12 -10.41 -20.97 27.61
C PRO A 12 -10.97 -20.42 26.28
N PHE A 13 -12.30 -20.42 26.11
CA PHE A 13 -12.94 -20.16 24.81
C PHE A 13 -13.48 -18.73 24.60
N THR A 14 -13.18 -17.78 25.49
CA THR A 14 -13.68 -16.39 25.36
C THR A 14 -12.56 -15.35 25.31
N ILE A 15 -11.61 -15.51 24.39
CA ILE A 15 -10.79 -14.38 23.93
C ILE A 15 -10.92 -14.29 22.41
N GLY A 16 -11.50 -13.18 21.96
CA GLY A 16 -11.88 -12.91 20.57
C GLY A 16 -10.73 -13.08 19.59
N ARG A 17 -10.89 -14.05 18.69
CA ARG A 17 -10.04 -14.26 17.51
C ARG A 17 -10.64 -13.49 16.35
N SER A 18 -10.29 -12.21 16.19
CA SER A 18 -10.69 -11.42 15.03
C SER A 18 -9.78 -10.23 14.72
N ALA A 19 -8.45 -10.41 14.80
CA ALA A 19 -7.50 -9.43 14.25
C ALA A 19 -6.39 -10.02 13.37
N GLN A 20 -6.17 -11.35 13.36
CA GLN A 20 -4.98 -11.95 12.72
C GLN A 20 -5.21 -12.65 11.37
N ALA A 21 -6.44 -12.73 10.85
CA ALA A 21 -6.69 -13.43 9.58
C ALA A 21 -6.46 -12.60 8.31
N GLN A 22 -6.30 -11.27 8.43
CA GLN A 22 -6.21 -10.38 7.27
C GLN A 22 -4.79 -9.98 6.88
N SER A 23 -3.79 -10.22 7.73
CA SER A 23 -2.41 -9.77 7.49
C SER A 23 -1.59 -10.72 6.60
N SER A 24 -1.98 -11.98 6.44
CA SER A 24 -1.22 -12.97 5.68
C SER A 24 -1.64 -13.07 4.20
N LYS A 25 -2.84 -12.64 3.83
CA LYS A 25 -3.36 -12.84 2.47
C LYS A 25 -2.70 -11.91 1.43
N ALA A 26 -2.29 -10.70 1.80
CA ALA A 26 -1.89 -9.69 0.82
C ALA A 26 -0.42 -9.74 0.33
N GLU A 27 0.36 -10.72 0.79
CA GLU A 27 1.76 -10.86 0.39
C GLU A 27 1.82 -11.44 -1.03
N ASN A 28 2.24 -10.61 -2.00
CA ASN A 28 2.44 -10.96 -3.41
C ASN A 28 1.18 -11.41 -4.19
N GLN A 29 0.02 -10.80 -3.91
CA GLN A 29 -1.23 -11.10 -4.63
C GLN A 29 -1.31 -10.35 -5.97
N PRO A 30 -1.88 -10.99 -7.01
CA PRO A 30 -2.23 -10.29 -8.26
C PRO A 30 -3.29 -9.23 -8.00
N ILE A 31 -3.33 -8.20 -8.85
CA ILE A 31 -4.41 -7.20 -8.82
C ILE A 31 -5.65 -7.80 -9.47
N GLU A 32 -6.76 -7.87 -8.73
CA GLU A 32 -8.00 -8.51 -9.19
C GLU A 32 -8.99 -7.53 -9.83
N THR A 33 -8.86 -6.24 -9.51
CA THR A 33 -9.70 -5.17 -10.06
C THR A 33 -9.29 -4.76 -11.48
N ALA A 34 -10.29 -4.44 -12.31
CA ALA A 34 -10.08 -3.86 -13.63
C ALA A 34 -9.94 -2.33 -13.52
N SER A 35 -9.14 -1.73 -14.41
CA SER A 35 -8.99 -0.28 -14.45
C SER A 35 -10.17 0.38 -15.14
N THR A 36 -10.55 1.58 -14.70
CA THR A 36 -11.44 2.45 -15.45
C THR A 36 -10.63 3.36 -16.37
N PRO A 37 -11.24 3.97 -17.41
CA PRO A 37 -10.57 4.99 -18.21
C PRO A 37 -10.03 6.15 -17.36
N ALA A 38 -10.76 6.52 -16.28
CA ALA A 38 -10.35 7.55 -15.34
C ALA A 38 -9.11 7.13 -14.52
N SER A 39 -9.09 5.91 -13.97
CA SER A 39 -7.94 5.43 -13.19
C SER A 39 -6.67 5.28 -14.04
N LEU A 40 -6.81 4.83 -15.29
CA LEU A 40 -5.71 4.76 -16.25
C LEU A 40 -5.15 6.15 -16.58
N ALA A 41 -6.02 7.12 -16.88
CA ALA A 41 -5.60 8.48 -17.19
C ALA A 41 -4.97 9.20 -15.98
N LEU A 42 -5.41 8.90 -14.76
CA LEU A 42 -4.76 9.38 -13.54
C LEU A 42 -3.36 8.77 -13.38
N ALA A 43 -3.20 7.46 -13.60
CA ALA A 43 -1.88 6.80 -13.53
C ALA A 43 -0.88 7.41 -14.53
N GLU A 44 -1.32 7.68 -15.76
CA GLU A 44 -0.52 8.38 -16.77
C GLU A 44 -0.17 9.81 -16.37
N HIS A 45 -1.10 10.53 -15.73
CA HIS A 45 -0.82 11.86 -15.20
C HIS A 45 0.25 11.82 -14.11
N LEU A 46 0.12 10.91 -13.14
CA LEU A 46 1.07 10.73 -12.03
C LEU A 46 2.47 10.41 -12.55
N GLN A 47 2.57 9.54 -13.56
CA GLN A 47 3.83 9.24 -14.25
C GLN A 47 4.44 10.51 -14.88
N ARG A 48 3.65 11.27 -15.65
CA ARG A 48 4.14 12.47 -16.36
C ARG A 48 4.63 13.57 -15.41
N ILE A 49 4.04 13.71 -14.22
CA ILE A 49 4.50 14.69 -13.23
C ILE A 49 5.62 14.16 -12.32
N GLY A 50 6.05 12.91 -12.50
CA GLY A 50 7.12 12.31 -11.70
C GLY A 50 6.70 11.96 -10.27
N ALA A 51 5.41 11.74 -10.01
CA ALA A 51 4.94 11.28 -8.71
C ALA A 51 5.56 9.91 -8.37
N LYS A 52 5.82 9.69 -7.07
CA LYS A 52 6.42 8.45 -6.57
C LYS A 52 5.55 7.81 -5.51
N MET A 53 5.37 6.49 -5.60
CA MET A 53 4.75 5.64 -4.58
C MET A 53 5.82 4.70 -4.03
N TYR A 54 6.27 4.95 -2.81
CA TYR A 54 7.20 4.10 -2.10
C TYR A 54 6.44 3.01 -1.35
N GLY A 55 6.78 1.75 -1.58
CA GLY A 55 6.08 0.64 -0.94
C GLY A 55 6.93 -0.62 -0.86
N ALA A 56 6.28 -1.70 -0.42
CA ALA A 56 6.87 -3.03 -0.44
C ALA A 56 5.91 -4.03 -1.09
N TYR A 57 6.42 -4.99 -1.85
CA TYR A 57 5.59 -5.99 -2.54
C TYR A 57 4.74 -6.84 -1.57
N TRP A 58 5.21 -7.02 -0.34
CA TRP A 58 4.52 -7.78 0.72
C TRP A 58 3.54 -6.94 1.55
N CYS A 59 3.45 -5.64 1.30
CA CYS A 59 2.70 -4.71 2.14
C CYS A 59 1.20 -4.70 1.79
N PRO A 60 0.29 -5.06 2.73
CA PRO A 60 -1.14 -5.14 2.46
C PRO A 60 -1.78 -3.81 2.07
N HIS A 61 -1.30 -2.71 2.66
CA HIS A 61 -1.79 -1.37 2.31
C HIS A 61 -1.36 -0.96 0.91
N CYS A 62 -0.18 -1.41 0.47
CA CYS A 62 0.39 -1.17 -0.84
C CYS A 62 -0.38 -1.94 -1.92
N HIS A 63 -0.73 -3.19 -1.62
CA HIS A 63 -1.63 -3.97 -2.49
C HIS A 63 -3.02 -3.31 -2.58
N ARG A 64 -3.62 -2.87 -1.47
CA ARG A 64 -4.88 -2.13 -1.51
C ARG A 64 -4.81 -0.82 -2.30
N GLN A 65 -3.69 -0.11 -2.25
CA GLN A 65 -3.49 1.08 -3.09
C GLN A 65 -3.51 0.72 -4.58
N LYS A 66 -2.83 -0.38 -4.96
CA LYS A 66 -2.81 -0.89 -6.34
C LYS A 66 -4.20 -1.35 -6.81
N GLU A 67 -4.97 -2.01 -5.94
CA GLU A 67 -6.37 -2.39 -6.21
C GLU A 67 -7.31 -1.20 -6.46
N ARG A 68 -6.98 0.01 -6.01
CA ARG A 68 -7.79 1.19 -6.35
C ARG A 68 -7.60 1.62 -7.81
N PHE A 69 -6.43 1.34 -8.38
CA PHE A 69 -6.12 1.70 -9.77
C PHE A 69 -6.64 0.67 -10.77
N GLY A 70 -6.61 -0.61 -10.40
CA GLY A 70 -6.89 -1.72 -11.32
C GLY A 70 -5.65 -2.16 -12.10
N GLN A 71 -5.75 -3.33 -12.74
CA GLN A 71 -4.63 -4.06 -13.32
C GLN A 71 -3.82 -3.25 -14.35
N GLU A 72 -4.49 -2.71 -15.37
CA GLU A 72 -3.86 -1.96 -16.47
C GLU A 72 -3.19 -0.66 -16.00
N ALA A 73 -3.82 0.07 -15.07
CA ALA A 73 -3.26 1.29 -14.50
C ALA A 73 -2.07 0.99 -13.57
N VAL A 74 -2.09 -0.14 -12.84
CA VAL A 74 -0.95 -0.61 -12.05
C VAL A 74 0.23 -0.98 -12.94
N ASP A 75 0.01 -1.61 -14.08
CA ASP A 75 1.07 -1.90 -15.04
C ASP A 75 1.77 -0.60 -15.49
N ARG A 76 1.03 0.51 -15.69
CA ARG A 76 1.64 1.83 -15.95
C ARG A 76 2.47 2.35 -14.78
N ILE A 77 1.97 2.19 -13.55
CA ILE A 77 2.65 2.60 -12.33
C ILE A 77 3.97 1.82 -12.13
N LEU A 78 4.00 0.54 -12.52
CA LEU A 78 5.15 -0.35 -12.36
C LEU A 78 6.17 -0.29 -13.52
N LEU A 79 5.73 -0.11 -14.77
CA LEU A 79 6.52 -0.39 -15.98
C LEU A 79 7.08 0.86 -16.70
N ALA A 80 7.02 2.06 -16.11
CA ALA A 80 7.52 3.25 -16.80
C ALA A 80 9.01 3.13 -17.17
N GLU A 81 9.32 3.26 -18.48
CA GLU A 81 10.64 2.92 -19.06
C GLU A 81 11.81 3.77 -18.56
N SER A 82 11.57 5.03 -18.21
CA SER A 82 12.60 5.94 -17.71
C SER A 82 12.65 6.00 -16.19
N GLU A 83 11.51 6.17 -15.54
CA GLU A 83 11.38 6.08 -14.09
C GLU A 83 9.97 5.60 -13.65
N PRO A 84 9.86 4.49 -12.90
CA PRO A 84 8.58 4.02 -12.37
C PRO A 84 7.99 4.99 -11.35
N VAL A 85 6.66 5.02 -11.29
CA VAL A 85 5.92 5.66 -10.20
C VAL A 85 6.14 4.85 -8.93
N TYR A 86 6.08 3.52 -9.00
CA TYR A 86 6.35 2.67 -7.84
C TYR A 86 7.85 2.47 -7.57
N ILE A 87 8.25 2.69 -6.32
CA ILE A 87 9.60 2.41 -5.83
C ILE A 87 9.53 1.29 -4.79
N GLU A 88 10.20 0.17 -5.06
CA GLU A 88 10.30 -0.96 -4.14
C GLU A 88 11.31 -0.67 -3.03
N CYS A 89 10.84 -0.66 -1.79
CA CYS A 89 11.62 -0.33 -0.60
C CYS A 89 12.10 -1.54 0.19
N SER A 90 11.67 -2.75 -0.13
CA SER A 90 12.03 -3.97 0.58
C SER A 90 12.29 -5.13 -0.40
N PRO A 91 13.25 -4.97 -1.34
CA PRO A 91 13.55 -5.99 -2.35
C PRO A 91 14.06 -7.31 -1.74
N GLU A 92 14.71 -7.23 -0.59
CA GLU A 92 15.23 -8.38 0.17
C GLU A 92 14.22 -8.93 1.20
N GLY A 93 12.98 -8.41 1.19
CA GLY A 93 11.90 -8.88 2.04
C GLY A 93 11.82 -8.21 3.41
N ARG A 94 10.77 -8.59 4.16
CA ARG A 94 10.25 -7.87 5.35
C ARG A 94 11.26 -7.66 6.48
N THR A 95 12.20 -8.59 6.66
CA THR A 95 13.17 -8.55 7.77
C THR A 95 14.50 -7.92 7.37
N ALA A 96 14.72 -7.65 6.08
CA ALA A 96 15.92 -7.00 5.59
C ALA A 96 15.85 -5.48 5.78
N PRO A 97 16.99 -4.79 5.82
CA PRO A 97 17.03 -3.33 5.78
C PRO A 97 16.27 -2.77 4.57
N GLN A 98 15.65 -1.60 4.76
CA GLN A 98 14.99 -0.88 3.67
C GLN A 98 16.00 -0.52 2.57
N ALA A 99 15.57 -0.52 1.30
CA ALA A 99 16.41 -0.08 0.19
C ALA A 99 16.94 1.36 0.39
N GLN A 100 18.19 1.61 0.04
CA GLN A 100 18.87 2.88 0.29
C GLN A 100 18.12 4.10 -0.29
N ILE A 101 17.50 3.95 -1.46
CA ILE A 101 16.70 5.01 -2.09
C ILE A 101 15.52 5.46 -1.23
N CYS A 102 14.88 4.53 -0.51
CA CYS A 102 13.77 4.84 0.38
C CYS A 102 14.25 5.41 1.73
N GLN A 103 15.42 4.97 2.21
CA GLN A 103 16.04 5.56 3.40
C GLN A 103 16.42 7.03 3.14
N GLN A 104 17.01 7.32 1.98
CA GLN A 104 17.38 8.67 1.56
C GLN A 104 16.15 9.58 1.37
N ALA A 105 15.03 9.02 0.91
CA ALA A 105 13.74 9.72 0.83
C ALA A 105 13.01 9.81 2.19
N ASN A 106 13.62 9.31 3.27
CA ASN A 106 13.08 9.27 4.63
C ASN A 106 11.68 8.63 4.68
N ILE A 107 11.52 7.45 4.06
CA ILE A 107 10.26 6.71 4.04
C ILE A 107 10.09 5.89 5.31
N THR A 108 9.16 6.31 6.17
CA THR A 108 8.89 5.72 7.48
C THR A 108 7.72 4.74 7.50
N ALA A 109 6.83 4.81 6.50
CA ALA A 109 5.65 3.96 6.38
C ALA A 109 5.37 3.59 4.92
N TYR A 110 4.61 2.52 4.71
CA TYR A 110 4.18 2.07 3.38
C TYR A 110 2.65 1.95 3.26
N PRO A 111 2.06 2.33 2.10
CA PRO A 111 2.71 3.09 1.04
C PRO A 111 2.93 4.56 1.47
N THR A 112 3.88 5.23 0.85
CA THR A 112 4.07 6.68 0.94
C THR A 112 4.11 7.26 -0.46
N TRP A 113 3.30 8.28 -0.71
CA TRP A 113 3.33 9.04 -1.94
C TRP A 113 4.17 10.29 -1.77
N ILE A 114 4.99 10.60 -2.77
CA ILE A 114 5.59 11.91 -2.97
C ILE A 114 5.02 12.47 -4.28
N VAL A 115 4.24 13.54 -4.16
CA VAL A 115 3.56 14.21 -5.27
C VAL A 115 3.88 15.69 -5.17
N ASP A 116 4.47 16.26 -6.22
CA ASP A 116 4.92 17.67 -6.24
C ASP A 116 5.79 18.06 -5.02
N GLY A 117 6.69 17.16 -4.63
CA GLY A 117 7.59 17.33 -3.48
C GLY A 117 6.93 17.21 -2.10
N GLN A 118 5.60 17.04 -2.02
CA GLN A 118 4.86 16.82 -0.78
C GLN A 118 4.71 15.32 -0.48
N LYS A 119 4.84 14.95 0.80
CA LYS A 119 4.76 13.56 1.27
C LYS A 119 3.39 13.26 1.88
N TYR A 120 2.77 12.16 1.44
CA TYR A 120 1.48 11.68 1.93
C TYR A 120 1.59 10.20 2.27
N GLU A 121 1.32 9.83 3.52
CA GLU A 121 1.42 8.44 3.99
C GLU A 121 0.07 7.72 3.91
N GLY A 122 0.10 6.44 3.60
CA GLY A 122 -1.05 5.55 3.66
C GLY A 122 -1.75 5.31 2.32
N ASN A 123 -2.84 4.54 2.40
CA ASN A 123 -3.65 4.13 1.26
C ASN A 123 -4.62 5.26 0.88
N LEU A 124 -4.22 6.09 -0.07
CA LEU A 124 -4.97 7.24 -0.59
C LEU A 124 -6.04 6.79 -1.60
N SER A 125 -7.17 7.49 -1.62
CA SER A 125 -8.18 7.36 -2.68
C SER A 125 -7.65 7.91 -4.01
N LEU A 126 -8.31 7.57 -5.11
CA LEU A 126 -7.93 8.13 -6.42
C LEU A 126 -8.28 9.62 -6.52
N GLU A 127 -9.33 10.06 -5.85
CA GLU A 127 -9.72 11.48 -5.71
C GLU A 127 -8.67 12.27 -4.92
N GLU A 128 -8.14 11.72 -3.83
CA GLU A 128 -7.05 12.34 -3.08
C GLU A 128 -5.80 12.50 -3.95
N LEU A 129 -5.42 11.44 -4.68
CA LEU A 129 -4.28 11.50 -5.60
C LEU A 129 -4.51 12.50 -6.74
N ALA A 130 -5.71 12.55 -7.31
CA ALA A 130 -6.09 13.53 -8.32
C ALA A 130 -5.99 14.96 -7.77
N GLN A 131 -6.45 15.19 -6.54
CA GLN A 131 -6.35 16.49 -5.88
C GLN A 131 -4.89 16.88 -5.63
N PHE A 132 -4.08 16.01 -5.03
CA PHE A 132 -2.69 16.30 -4.70
C PHE A 132 -1.80 16.49 -5.92
N SER A 133 -2.14 15.86 -7.05
CA SER A 133 -1.40 15.97 -8.31
C SER A 133 -1.88 17.14 -9.19
N GLY A 134 -2.98 17.80 -8.83
CA GLY A 134 -3.61 18.80 -9.69
C GLY A 134 -4.19 18.21 -10.98
N TYR A 135 -4.66 16.96 -10.93
CA TYR A 135 -5.30 16.29 -12.06
C TYR A 135 -6.65 16.96 -12.41
N GLN A 136 -6.84 17.25 -13.69
CA GLN A 136 -8.04 17.96 -14.21
C GLN A 136 -8.90 17.07 -15.14
N GLY A 137 -8.58 15.78 -15.26
CA GLY A 137 -9.37 14.84 -16.07
C GLY A 137 -10.61 14.33 -15.34
N SER A 138 -11.30 13.35 -15.94
CA SER A 138 -12.46 12.69 -15.31
C SER A 138 -12.03 11.98 -14.02
N GLN A 139 -12.82 12.18 -12.96
CA GLN A 139 -12.66 11.51 -11.66
C GLN A 139 -13.73 10.44 -11.44
N ASP A 140 -14.27 9.88 -12.54
CA ASP A 140 -15.25 8.79 -12.51
C ASP A 140 -14.52 7.45 -12.33
N PHE A 141 -13.92 7.27 -11.14
CA PHE A 141 -13.02 6.16 -10.82
C PHE A 141 -13.70 4.81 -10.63
#